data_AF-A0A7Z9WHJ6-F1
#
_entry.id   AF-A0A7Z9WHJ6-F1
#
_cell.length_a   1.000
_cell.length_b   1.000
_cell.length_c   1.000
_cell.angle_alpha   90.00
_cell.angle_beta   90.00
_cell.angle_gamma   90.00
#
_symmetry.space_group_name_H-M   'P 1'
#
loop_
_entity.id
_entity.type
_entity.pdbx_description
1 polymer ?
#
loop_
_entity_poly.entity_id
_entity_poly.type
_entity_poly.pdbx_seq_one_letter_code
_entity_poly.pdbx_strand_id
1 'polypeptide(L)'
;MMSMVRAHVIIHGVVQGVFFRAHTRDEAKRYNLTGWVRNRRDGGVEAIFEGREDDVKRVLDWCHKGPPWAHVTNVHVDWEDYTGEFKDFSIIYR
;
A
#
# COMPACT_ATOMS: atom_id res chain seq x y z
N MET A 1 9.93 11.94 17.27
CA MET A 1 10.03 10.54 17.74
C MET A 1 9.52 9.66 16.62
N MET A 2 10.23 8.59 16.23
CA MET A 2 9.78 7.70 15.15
C MET A 2 8.68 6.79 15.68
N SER A 3 7.42 7.08 15.33
CA SER A 3 6.25 6.24 15.61
C SER A 3 6.18 5.07 14.63
N MET A 4 5.86 3.89 15.16
CA MET A 4 5.48 2.73 14.35
C MET A 4 3.97 2.75 14.21
N VAL A 5 3.49 2.52 12.98
CA VAL A 5 2.06 2.58 12.65
C VAL A 5 1.67 1.46 11.69
N ARG A 6 0.36 1.25 11.58
CA ARG A 6 -0.28 0.48 10.53
C ARG A 6 -1.18 1.39 9.71
N ALA A 7 -1.22 1.21 8.40
CA ALA A 7 -2.18 1.87 7.50
C ALA A 7 -2.93 0.82 6.69
N HIS A 8 -4.26 0.83 6.79
CA HIS A 8 -5.16 0.12 5.90
C HIS A 8 -5.60 1.05 4.77
N VAL A 9 -5.36 0.64 3.54
CA VAL A 9 -5.44 1.52 2.38
C VAL A 9 -6.33 0.91 1.31
N ILE A 10 -7.25 1.71 0.79
CA ILE A 10 -8.09 1.36 -0.36
C ILE A 10 -7.87 2.39 -1.46
N ILE A 11 -7.49 1.92 -2.65
CA ILE A 11 -7.10 2.73 -3.80
C ILE A 11 -8.10 2.47 -4.93
N HIS A 12 -8.67 3.54 -5.46
CA HIS A 12 -9.63 3.51 -6.55
C HIS A 12 -9.10 4.17 -7.83
N GLY A 13 -9.66 3.77 -8.97
CA GLY A 13 -9.33 4.29 -10.29
C GLY A 13 -8.94 3.18 -11.27
N VAL A 14 -8.13 3.53 -12.27
CA VAL A 14 -7.51 2.56 -13.19
C VAL A 14 -6.25 2.02 -12.49
N VAL A 15 -6.46 1.01 -11.64
CA VAL A 15 -5.40 0.46 -10.77
C VAL A 15 -5.20 -1.05 -10.91
N GLN A 16 -6.03 -1.73 -11.71
CA GLN A 16 -5.85 -3.14 -12.06
C GLN A 16 -5.36 -3.28 -13.51
N GLY A 17 -4.64 -4.37 -13.80
CA GLY A 17 -4.03 -4.61 -15.12
C GLY A 17 -2.82 -3.71 -15.44
N VAL A 18 -2.43 -2.83 -14.51
CA VAL A 18 -1.36 -1.81 -14.72
C VAL A 18 -0.15 -2.03 -13.81
N PHE A 19 0.08 -3.27 -13.36
CA PHE A 19 1.17 -3.66 -12.46
C PHE A 19 1.20 -2.94 -11.10
N PHE A 20 0.10 -2.31 -10.68
CA PHE A 20 0.02 -1.54 -9.43
C PHE A 20 0.56 -2.31 -8.22
N ARG A 21 0.05 -3.53 -7.98
CA ARG A 21 0.48 -4.40 -6.86
C ARG A 21 1.98 -4.71 -6.86
N ALA A 22 2.57 -4.91 -8.05
CA ALA A 22 4.00 -5.21 -8.16
C ALA A 22 4.83 -4.00 -7.72
N HIS A 23 4.50 -2.82 -8.24
CA HIS A 23 5.18 -1.59 -7.85
C HIS A 23 4.92 -1.21 -6.38
N THR A 24 3.71 -1.40 -5.86
CA THR A 24 3.41 -1.18 -4.44
C THR A 24 4.32 -2.02 -3.55
N ARG A 25 4.49 -3.31 -3.86
CA ARG A 25 5.40 -4.19 -3.13
C ARG A 25 6.84 -3.67 -3.20
N ASP A 26 7.28 -3.25 -4.38
CA ASP A 26 8.67 -2.80 -4.57
C ASP A 26 8.95 -1.49 -3.82
N GLU A 27 8.01 -0.53 -3.83
CA GLU A 27 8.09 0.70 -3.02
C GLU A 27 8.04 0.39 -1.53
N ALA A 28 7.14 -0.49 -1.07
CA ALA A 28 7.07 -0.90 0.33
C ALA A 28 8.40 -1.49 0.81
N LYS A 29 9.00 -2.40 0.01
CA LYS A 29 10.30 -2.99 0.32
C LYS A 29 11.43 -1.96 0.33
N ARG A 30 11.40 -0.98 -0.59
CA ARG A 30 12.38 0.12 -0.64
C ARG A 30 12.42 0.93 0.65
N TYR A 31 11.27 1.10 1.31
CA TYR A 31 11.14 1.81 2.57
C TYR A 31 11.08 0.90 3.82
N ASN A 32 11.46 -0.38 3.69
CA ASN A 32 11.45 -1.37 4.77
C ASN A 32 10.08 -1.55 5.46
N LEU A 33 8.99 -1.39 4.71
CA LEU A 33 7.64 -1.66 5.19
C LEU A 33 7.28 -3.14 5.04
N THR A 34 6.45 -3.65 5.95
CA THR A 34 5.87 -4.99 5.87
C THR A 34 4.35 -4.91 5.69
N GLY A 35 3.72 -6.02 5.29
CA GLY A 35 2.29 -6.06 5.03
C GLY A 35 1.93 -6.77 3.72
N TRP A 36 0.88 -6.31 3.06
CA TRP A 36 0.40 -6.92 1.83
C TRP A 36 -0.35 -5.97 0.91
N VAL A 37 -0.49 -6.38 -0.35
CA VAL A 37 -1.34 -5.69 -1.34
C VAL A 37 -2.14 -6.70 -2.18
N ARG A 38 -3.39 -6.38 -2.51
CA ARG A 38 -4.30 -7.22 -3.32
C ARG A 38 -5.23 -6.42 -4.23
N ASN A 39 -5.77 -7.09 -5.22
CA ASN A 39 -6.88 -6.55 -6.01
C ASN A 39 -8.18 -6.85 -5.28
N ARG A 40 -9.08 -5.86 -5.25
CA ARG A 40 -10.46 -6.04 -4.79
C ARG A 40 -11.36 -6.42 -5.95
N ARG A 41 -12.50 -7.06 -5.65
CA ARG A 41 -13.51 -7.45 -6.65
C ARG A 41 -14.25 -6.27 -7.27
N ASP A 42 -14.29 -5.13 -6.57
CA ASP A 42 -14.91 -3.89 -7.03
C ASP A 42 -14.02 -3.05 -7.97
N GLY A 43 -12.88 -3.59 -8.40
CA GLY A 43 -11.93 -2.90 -9.28
C GLY A 43 -10.85 -2.10 -8.54
N GLY A 44 -10.92 -1.97 -7.21
CA GLY A 44 -9.91 -1.28 -6.42
C GLY A 44 -8.65 -2.13 -6.12
N VAL A 45 -7.68 -1.50 -5.47
CA VAL A 45 -6.53 -2.15 -4.82
C VAL A 45 -6.63 -1.90 -3.32
N GLU A 46 -6.29 -2.89 -2.52
CA GLU A 46 -6.26 -2.81 -1.06
C GLU A 46 -4.87 -3.18 -0.56
N ALA A 47 -4.38 -2.48 0.47
CA ALA A 47 -3.10 -2.77 1.07
C ALA A 47 -3.12 -2.56 2.59
N ILE A 48 -2.25 -3.30 3.28
CA ILE A 48 -1.84 -3.03 4.64
C ILE A 48 -0.35 -2.70 4.60
N PHE A 49 0.03 -1.58 5.23
CA PHE A 49 1.43 -1.20 5.45
C PHE A 49 1.70 -1.13 6.95
N GLU A 50 2.78 -1.74 7.40
CA GLU A 50 3.30 -1.60 8.75
C GLU A 50 4.75 -1.11 8.70
N GLY A 51 5.09 -0.13 9.55
CA GLY A 51 6.44 0.40 9.61
C GLY A 51 6.51 1.76 10.30
N ARG A 52 7.61 2.48 10.07
CA ARG A 52 7.76 3.85 10.56
C ARG A 52 6.77 4.76 9.83
N GLU A 53 6.13 5.67 10.56
CA GLU A 53 5.10 6.55 10.02
C GLU A 53 5.57 7.35 8.79
N ASP A 54 6.78 7.90 8.83
CA ASP A 54 7.35 8.67 7.72
C ASP A 54 7.56 7.81 6.45
N ASP A 55 7.95 6.55 6.64
CA ASP A 55 8.16 5.61 5.54
C ASP A 55 6.83 5.14 4.95
N VAL A 56 5.81 4.92 5.79
CA VAL A 56 4.43 4.64 5.35
C VAL A 56 3.89 5.81 4.53
N LYS A 57 4.04 7.05 5.01
CA LYS A 57 3.58 8.24 4.28
C LYS A 57 4.22 8.38 2.89
N ARG A 58 5.51 8.06 2.75
CA ARG A 58 6.18 8.08 1.42
C ARG A 58 5.57 7.09 0.44
N VAL A 59 5.18 5.91 0.91
CA VAL A 59 4.50 4.92 0.06
C VAL A 59 3.06 5.34 -0.24
N LEU A 60 2.36 5.96 0.71
CA LEU A 60 1.03 6.54 0.47
C LEU A 60 1.07 7.65 -0.60
N ASP A 61 2.05 8.56 -0.52
CA ASP A 61 2.26 9.60 -1.54
C ASP A 61 2.47 8.98 -2.93
N TRP A 62 3.24 7.90 -3.01
CA TRP A 62 3.39 7.15 -4.25
C TRP A 62 2.07 6.50 -4.70
N CYS A 63 1.26 5.97 -3.77
CA CYS A 63 -0.05 5.37 -4.08
C CYS A 63 -1.04 6.36 -4.70
N HIS A 64 -0.93 7.66 -4.42
CA HIS A 64 -1.73 8.69 -5.11
C HIS A 64 -1.36 8.87 -6.60
N LYS A 65 -0.17 8.41 -7.01
CA LYS A 65 0.30 8.47 -8.40
C LYS A 65 0.21 7.11 -9.09
N GLY A 66 0.73 6.07 -8.44
CA GLY A 66 0.84 4.73 -8.99
C GLY A 66 1.90 4.59 -10.09
N PRO A 67 1.96 3.41 -10.75
CA PRO A 67 2.82 3.16 -11.91
C PRO A 67 2.39 3.97 -13.15
N PRO A 68 3.21 4.05 -14.21
CA PRO A 68 2.98 4.94 -15.37
C PRO A 68 1.60 4.84 -16.05
N TRP A 69 0.97 3.67 -16.00
CA TRP A 69 -0.33 3.42 -16.64
C TRP A 69 -1.51 3.48 -15.68
N ALA A 70 -1.27 3.80 -14.40
CA ALA A 70 -2.33 3.96 -13.43
C ALA A 70 -2.96 5.35 -13.51
N HIS A 71 -4.24 5.41 -13.19
CA HIS A 71 -4.94 6.67 -12.94
C HIS A 71 -5.71 6.53 -11.62
N VAL A 72 -5.16 7.10 -10.55
CA VAL A 72 -5.74 7.00 -9.21
C VAL A 72 -6.74 8.14 -9.01
N THR A 73 -7.96 7.78 -8.64
CA THR A 73 -9.05 8.75 -8.40
C THR A 73 -9.26 9.03 -6.92
N ASN A 74 -8.96 8.06 -6.06
CA ASN A 74 -9.07 8.21 -4.62
C ASN A 74 -8.14 7.24 -3.88
N VAL A 75 -7.64 7.66 -2.72
CA VAL A 75 -6.93 6.81 -1.76
C VAL A 75 -7.57 7.05 -0.40
N HIS A 76 -8.20 6.02 0.15
CA HIS A 76 -8.68 5.99 1.53
C HIS A 76 -7.60 5.41 2.42
N VAL A 77 -7.33 6.04 3.56
CA VAL A 77 -6.31 5.60 4.52
C VAL A 77 -6.92 5.60 5.91
N ASP A 78 -6.97 4.42 6.53
CA ASP A 78 -7.30 4.23 7.93
C ASP A 78 -6.02 3.93 8.70
N TRP A 79 -5.69 4.80 9.65
CA TRP A 79 -4.51 4.61 10.51
C TRP A 79 -4.87 3.76 11.73
N GLU A 80 -4.04 2.78 12.00
CA GLU A 80 -4.19 1.80 13.07
C GLU A 80 -2.90 1.70 13.89
N ASP A 81 -3.02 1.11 15.09
CA ASP A 81 -1.85 0.79 15.91
C ASP A 81 -0.97 -0.26 15.22
N TYR A 82 0.34 -0.07 15.30
CA TYR A 82 1.30 -1.07 14.83
C TYR A 82 1.16 -2.38 15.61
N THR A 83 1.02 -3.51 14.92
CA THR A 83 0.93 -4.82 15.58
C THR A 83 2.15 -5.69 15.34
N GLY A 84 2.96 -5.39 14.31
CA GLY A 84 4.12 -6.21 13.93
C GLY A 84 3.74 -7.59 13.42
N GLU A 85 2.59 -7.69 12.74
CA GLU A 85 2.03 -8.95 12.26
C GLU A 85 2.86 -9.55 11.12
N PHE A 86 3.48 -8.70 10.30
CA PHE A 86 4.11 -9.11 9.05
C PHE A 86 5.64 -9.07 9.10
N LYS A 87 6.28 -10.09 8.51
CA LYS A 87 7.74 -10.20 8.39
C LYS A 87 8.29 -9.76 7.03
N ASP A 88 7.44 -9.60 6.03
CA ASP A 88 7.78 -9.15 4.68
C ASP A 88 6.57 -8.40 4.08
N PHE A 89 6.74 -7.84 2.88
CA PHE A 89 5.67 -7.29 2.07
C PHE A 89 5.32 -8.21 0.90
N SER A 90 4.07 -8.68 0.84
CA SER A 90 3.64 -9.70 -0.14
C SER A 90 2.47 -9.26 -1.01
N ILE A 91 2.39 -9.80 -2.23
CA ILE A 91 1.21 -9.70 -3.08
C ILE A 91 0.32 -10.89 -2.77
N ILE A 92 -0.92 -10.66 -2.33
CA ILE A 92 -1.89 -11.72 -2.08
C ILE A 92 -2.93 -11.77 -3.21
N TYR A 93 -3.44 -12.97 -3.48
CA TYR A 93 -4.34 -13.27 -4.61
C TYR A 93 -5.76 -13.66 -4.17
N ARG A 94 -6.05 -13.63 -2.87
CA ARG A 94 -7.34 -14.01 -2.28
C ARG A 94 -8.20 -12.80 -1.94
#